data_AF-A0A930EWU6-F1
#
_entry.id   AF-A0A930EWU6-F1
#
_cell.length_a   1.000
_cell.length_b   1.000
_cell.length_c   1.000
_cell.angle_alpha   90.00
_cell.angle_beta   90.00
_cell.angle_gamma   90.00
#
_symmetry.space_group_name_H-M   'P 1'
#
loop_
_entity.id
_entity.type
_entity.pdbx_description
1 polymer ?
#
loop_
_entity_poly.entity_id
_entity_poly.type
_entity_poly.pdbx_seq_one_letter_code
_entity_poly.pdbx_strand_id
1 'polypeptide(L)' 'TKVVPVTTAEYGLAKAARPFNSRLDKSKLIENGFQPLPTWQDAVERYVKELDLDNL' A
#
# COMPACT_ATOMS: atom_id res chain seq x y z
N THR A 1 16.41 -10.68 -3.24
CA THR A 1 16.29 -10.80 -1.77
C THR A 1 15.13 -11.73 -1.43
N LYS A 2 15.21 -12.53 -0.36
CA LYS A 2 14.13 -13.44 0.06
C LYS A 2 13.29 -12.77 1.17
N VAL A 3 11.98 -12.65 0.95
CA VAL A 3 11.02 -12.11 1.92
C VAL A 3 10.34 -13.27 2.65
N VAL A 4 10.18 -13.18 3.98
CA VAL A 4 9.52 -14.19 4.81
C VAL A 4 8.30 -13.56 5.50
N PRO A 5 7.09 -14.09 5.30
CA PRO A 5 5.88 -13.57 5.94
C PRO A 5 5.86 -13.92 7.44
N VAL A 6 5.33 -12.99 8.25
CA VAL A 6 5.15 -13.15 9.70
C VAL A 6 3.81 -12.53 10.12
N THR A 7 3.29 -12.95 11.27
CA THR A 7 2.09 -12.40 11.90
C THR A 7 2.40 -11.12 12.68
N THR A 8 1.36 -10.34 12.99
CA THR A 8 1.48 -9.15 13.85
C THR A 8 2.06 -9.47 15.23
N ALA A 9 1.72 -10.63 15.79
CA ALA A 9 2.23 -11.06 17.09
C ALA A 9 3.74 -11.38 17.04
N GLU A 10 4.19 -12.05 15.98
CA GLU A 10 5.62 -12.36 15.76
C GLU A 10 6.46 -11.10 15.50
N TYR A 11 5.88 -10.09 14.82
CA TYR A 11 6.57 -8.81 14.59
C TYR A 11 6.80 -8.00 15.88
N GLY A 12 5.93 -8.15 16.89
CA GLY A 12 6.03 -7.43 18.15
C GLY A 12 5.77 -5.92 18.06
N LEU A 13 6.28 -5.15 19.04
CA LEU A 13 6.44 -3.67 19.14
C LEU A 13 5.31 -2.74 18.63
N ALA A 14 4.10 -3.20 18.38
CA ALA A 14 2.99 -2.32 18.01
C ALA A 14 2.34 -1.70 19.27
N LYS A 15 2.65 -0.43 19.58
CA LYS A 15 1.95 0.34 20.64
C LYS A 15 0.48 0.61 20.29
N ALA A 16 0.13 0.63 19.01
CA ALA A 16 -1.24 0.88 18.53
C ALA A 16 -1.82 -0.36 17.84
N ALA A 17 -3.09 -0.64 18.09
CA ALA A 17 -3.82 -1.69 17.41
C ALA A 17 -3.94 -1.37 15.91
N ARG A 18 -3.73 -2.39 15.06
CA ARG A 18 -3.91 -2.31 13.61
C ARG A 18 -5.09 -3.19 13.22
N PRO A 19 -6.02 -2.70 12.38
CA PRO A 19 -7.12 -3.52 11.90
C PRO A 19 -6.61 -4.64 10.99
N PHE A 20 -7.32 -5.76 10.96
CA PHE A 20 -6.99 -6.88 10.09
C PHE A 20 -7.07 -6.52 8.59
N ASN A 21 -7.98 -5.61 8.22
CA ASN A 21 -8.16 -5.14 6.86
C ASN A 21 -8.49 -3.64 6.86
N SER A 22 -7.66 -2.85 6.20
CA SER A 22 -7.81 -1.40 6.07
C SER A 22 -8.20 -0.97 4.66
N ARG A 23 -8.79 -1.86 3.85
CA ARG A 23 -9.27 -1.54 2.50
C ARG A 23 -10.43 -0.55 2.57
N LEU A 24 -10.31 0.53 1.80
CA LEU A 24 -11.35 1.54 1.66
C LEU A 24 -12.22 1.26 0.43
N ASP A 25 -13.51 1.54 0.55
CA ASP A 25 -14.43 1.50 -0.58
C ASP A 25 -14.21 2.69 -1.52
N LYS A 26 -14.39 2.46 -2.83
CA LYS A 26 -14.13 3.45 -3.89
C LYS A 26 -15.38 3.81 -4.70
N SER A 27 -16.56 3.30 -4.33
CA SER A 27 -17.80 3.54 -5.08
C SER A 27 -18.09 5.02 -5.27
N LYS A 28 -17.90 5.83 -4.21
CA LYS A 28 -18.13 7.27 -4.24
C LYS A 28 -17.28 8.01 -5.26
N LEU A 29 -16.07 7.54 -5.58
CA LEU A 29 -15.25 8.17 -6.62
C LEU A 29 -15.92 8.00 -8.00
N ILE A 30 -16.39 6.78 -8.29
CA ILE A 30 -17.06 6.46 -9.54
C ILE A 30 -18.41 7.21 -9.65
N GLU A 31 -19.19 7.21 -8.57
CA GLU A 31 -20.48 7.92 -8.51
C GLU A 31 -20.33 9.43 -8.77
N ASN A 32 -19.21 10.03 -8.36
CA ASN A 32 -18.91 11.43 -8.62
C ASN A 32 -18.18 11.66 -9.96
N GLY A 33 -18.12 10.66 -10.84
CA GLY A 33 -17.57 10.78 -12.20
C GLY A 33 -16.04 10.71 -12.28
N PHE A 34 -15.34 10.38 -11.19
CA PHE A 34 -13.89 10.20 -11.23
C PHE A 34 -13.53 8.84 -11.84
N GLN A 35 -12.53 8.85 -12.72
CA GLN A 35 -11.94 7.60 -13.22
C GLN A 35 -11.13 6.93 -12.11
N PRO A 36 -11.32 5.61 -11.87
CA PRO A 36 -10.52 4.89 -10.90
C PRO A 36 -9.02 5.00 -11.20
N LEU A 37 -8.22 5.24 -10.16
CA LEU A 37 -6.77 5.14 -10.29
C LEU A 37 -6.35 3.72 -10.71
N PRO A 38 -5.18 3.59 -11.37
CA PRO A 38 -4.56 2.30 -11.64
C PRO A 38 -4.41 1.44 -10.37
N THR A 39 -4.08 0.17 -10.56
CA THR A 39 -3.81 -0.74 -9.44
C THR A 39 -2.63 -0.23 -8.62
N TRP A 40 -2.57 -0.62 -7.34
CA TRP A 40 -1.47 -0.19 -6.47
C TRP A 40 -0.11 -0.67 -6.99
N GLN A 41 -0.06 -1.79 -7.72
CA GLN A 41 1.15 -2.30 -8.35
C GLN A 41 1.70 -1.32 -9.40
N ASP A 42 0.84 -0.77 -10.26
CA ASP A 42 1.24 0.27 -11.24
C ASP A 42 1.77 1.51 -10.52
N ALA A 43 1.07 1.97 -9.48
CA ALA A 43 1.48 3.14 -8.72
C ALA A 43 2.85 2.95 -8.04
N VAL A 44 3.10 1.78 -7.43
CA VAL A 44 4.39 1.45 -6.81
C VAL A 44 5.50 1.35 -7.86
N GLU A 45 5.23 0.73 -9.00
CA GLU A 45 6.22 0.61 -10.08
C GLU A 45 6.64 2.00 -10.61
N ARG A 46 5.68 2.89 -10.87
CA ARG A 46 5.98 4.27 -11.29
C ARG A 46 6.77 5.02 -10.24
N TYR A 47 6.36 4.92 -8.97
CA TYR A 47 7.08 5.57 -7.87
C TYR A 47 8.52 5.09 -7.77
N VAL A 48 8.77 3.77 -7.82
CA VAL A 48 10.13 3.22 -7.74
C VAL A 48 10.99 3.63 -8.93
N LYS A 49 10.42 3.78 -10.13
CA LYS A 49 11.15 4.30 -11.31
C LYS A 49 11.54 5.77 -11.17
N GLU A 50 10.71 6.56 -10.48
CA GLU A 50 10.96 7.97 -10.22
C GLU A 50 11.92 8.21 -9.04
N LEU A 51 12.08 7.22 -8.15
CA LEU A 51 13.06 7.30 -7.07
C LEU A 51 14.48 7.31 -7.65
N ASP A 52 15.20 8.39 -7.37
CA ASP A 52 16.64 8.45 -7.57
C ASP A 52 17.36 7.70 -6.45
N LEU A 53 17.34 6.37 -6.55
CA LEU A 53 17.92 5.49 -5.53
C LEU A 53 19.43 5.67 -5.37
N ASP A 54 20.10 6.25 -6.37
CA ASP A 54 21.53 6.53 -6.32
C ASP A 54 21.85 7.78 -5.49
N ASN A 55 20.86 8.66 -5.26
CA ASN A 55 20.96 9.87 -4.44
C ASN A 55 20.20 9.77 -3.10
N LEU A 56 19.81 8.56 -2.68
CA LEU A 56 19.10 8.31 -1.42
C LEU A 56 20.01 7.91 -0.26
#